data_AF-A0A0Q0YSF3-F1
#
_entry.id   AF-A0A0Q0YSF3-F1
#
_cell.length_a   1.000
_cell.length_b   1.000
_cell.length_c   1.000
_cell.angle_alpha   90.00
_cell.angle_beta   90.00
_cell.angle_gamma   90.00
#
_symmetry.space_group_name_H-M   'P 1'
#
loop_
_entity.id
_entity.type
_entity.pdbx_description
1 polymer ?
#
loop_
_entity_poly.entity_id
_entity_poly.type
_entity_poly.pdbx_seq_one_letter_code
_entity_poly.pdbx_strand_id
1 'polypeptide(L)'
;MTSSSPSVSDITEITHLQLIIKYGKSTLLAKALGDAKAAARAEGLRFPHSNFQPTGRYAKKGTPLTITVSPSISGLEVVIGQYGVYANLNNGVSTQPISHSLNAGANRIVAPIDGMVYIQNRRSSGDAFVEIEGGYPIPTFIKGVTTRDEFNLQILQWNLAPFIELIGEYIHANFQYAKAVIDLIAQPTNLDRRIAMMDEVVAYTNAHFGLSRYALDCAHKSSHYMYIANPDEGAGYASATSYRITFQISTGAGTTILVGSENDQFGLYHEVGHTYQMNENRWSGLG
;
A
#
# COMPACT_ATOMS: atom_id res chain seq x y z
N MET A 1 -56.08 -6.56 10.76
CA MET A 1 -55.03 -5.98 9.90
C MET A 1 -54.01 -5.32 10.79
N THR A 2 -52.90 -5.99 11.06
CA THR A 2 -51.73 -5.41 11.73
C THR A 2 -50.51 -6.09 11.13
N SER A 3 -49.94 -5.46 10.11
CA SER A 3 -48.70 -5.86 9.47
C SER A 3 -47.53 -5.55 10.40
N SER A 4 -46.94 -6.59 10.99
CA SER A 4 -45.62 -6.49 11.61
C SER A 4 -44.56 -6.56 10.51
N SER A 5 -43.87 -5.45 10.26
CA SER A 5 -42.70 -5.40 9.38
C SER A 5 -41.61 -6.34 9.89
N PRO A 6 -40.95 -7.13 9.02
CA PRO A 6 -39.79 -7.90 9.44
C PRO A 6 -38.63 -6.95 9.76
N SER A 7 -37.95 -7.23 10.86
CA SER A 7 -36.73 -6.58 11.31
C SER A 7 -35.65 -6.68 10.24
N VAL A 8 -34.97 -5.57 9.94
CA VAL A 8 -33.76 -5.55 9.13
C VAL A 8 -32.61 -6.15 9.95
N SER A 9 -32.60 -7.47 10.02
CA SER A 9 -31.50 -8.29 10.49
C SER A 9 -31.26 -9.35 9.44
N ASP A 10 -30.74 -8.91 8.30
CA ASP A 10 -30.05 -9.72 7.29
C ASP A 10 -29.53 -8.73 6.25
N ILE A 11 -28.47 -8.01 6.60
CA ILE A 11 -27.65 -7.34 5.60
C ILE A 11 -26.84 -8.47 4.96
N THR A 12 -27.21 -8.82 3.73
CA THR A 12 -26.44 -9.63 2.80
C THR A 12 -24.93 -9.46 3.03
N GLU A 13 -24.26 -10.53 3.44
CA GLU A 13 -22.80 -10.62 3.43
C GLU A 13 -22.30 -10.33 2.01
N ILE A 14 -21.81 -9.11 1.78
CA ILE A 14 -21.07 -8.80 0.57
C ILE A 14 -19.61 -9.21 0.82
N THR A 15 -19.18 -10.21 0.07
CA THR A 15 -17.87 -10.86 -0.01
C THR A 15 -16.73 -9.94 -0.49
N HIS A 16 -16.68 -8.66 -0.08
CA HIS A 16 -15.76 -7.64 -0.59
C HIS A 16 -14.98 -6.84 0.46
N LEU A 17 -14.89 -7.28 1.72
CA LEU A 17 -14.11 -6.55 2.71
C LEU A 17 -12.60 -6.84 2.56
N GLN A 18 -11.96 -6.20 1.57
CA GLN A 18 -10.50 -6.21 1.43
C GLN A 18 -9.81 -5.49 2.59
N LEU A 19 -10.40 -4.39 3.08
CA LEU A 19 -9.91 -3.62 4.23
C LEU A 19 -11.06 -2.76 4.81
N ILE A 20 -11.28 -2.83 6.13
CA ILE A 20 -12.15 -1.91 6.88
C ILE A 20 -11.30 -1.18 7.90
N ILE A 21 -11.46 0.14 7.96
CA ILE A 21 -10.74 0.99 8.92
C ILE A 21 -11.78 1.67 9.81
N LYS A 22 -11.60 1.55 11.11
CA LYS A 22 -12.34 2.27 12.15
C LYS A 22 -11.34 2.95 13.08
N TYR A 23 -11.82 3.91 13.87
CA TYR A 23 -10.94 4.70 14.74
C TYR A 23 -10.03 3.85 15.65
N GLY A 24 -10.58 2.81 16.30
CA GLY A 24 -9.81 1.95 17.19
C GLY A 24 -9.14 0.76 16.52
N LYS A 25 -9.61 0.34 15.34
CA LYS A 25 -9.23 -0.95 14.75
C LYS A 25 -9.38 -1.01 13.23
N SER A 26 -8.58 -1.86 12.60
CA SER A 26 -8.76 -2.24 11.19
C SER A 26 -8.92 -3.75 11.07
N THR A 27 -9.68 -4.18 10.07
CA THR A 27 -9.81 -5.61 9.70
C THR A 27 -9.53 -5.77 8.21
N LEU A 28 -8.76 -6.78 7.84
CA LEU A 28 -8.43 -7.07 6.44
C LEU A 28 -8.40 -8.58 6.17
N LEU A 29 -8.61 -8.94 4.91
CA LEU A 29 -8.28 -10.27 4.40
C LEU A 29 -6.87 -10.21 3.82
N ALA A 30 -5.88 -10.68 4.58
CA ALA A 30 -4.49 -10.76 4.17
C ALA A 30 -4.29 -11.88 3.14
N LYS A 31 -4.18 -11.50 1.87
CA LYS A 31 -4.01 -12.39 0.72
C LYS A 31 -2.70 -13.16 0.79
N ALA A 32 -2.70 -14.44 0.48
CA ALA A 32 -1.48 -15.24 0.37
C ALA A 32 -0.72 -14.86 -0.92
N LEU A 33 0.20 -13.90 -0.83
CA LEU A 33 0.92 -13.36 -1.99
C LEU A 33 2.18 -14.15 -2.35
N GLY A 34 2.67 -15.00 -1.44
CA GLY A 34 3.94 -15.69 -1.59
C GLY A 34 5.15 -14.81 -1.24
N ASP A 35 6.35 -15.30 -1.56
CA ASP A 35 7.58 -14.52 -1.37
C ASP A 35 7.83 -13.59 -2.56
N ALA A 36 7.94 -12.29 -2.28
CA ALA A 36 8.14 -11.26 -3.30
C ALA A 36 9.43 -11.44 -4.13
N LYS A 37 10.52 -11.95 -3.53
CA LYS A 37 11.76 -12.20 -4.29
C LYS A 37 11.61 -13.41 -5.20
N ALA A 38 10.91 -14.45 -4.76
CA ALA A 38 10.60 -15.60 -5.59
C ALA A 38 9.68 -15.22 -6.76
N ALA A 39 8.65 -14.42 -6.51
CA ALA A 39 7.78 -13.87 -7.55
C ALA A 39 8.57 -13.03 -8.56
N ALA A 40 9.43 -12.13 -8.10
CA ALA A 40 10.29 -11.32 -8.97
C ALA A 40 11.18 -12.16 -9.89
N ARG A 41 11.78 -13.25 -9.38
CA ARG A 41 12.58 -14.17 -10.20
C ARG A 41 11.74 -14.90 -11.23
N ALA A 42 10.53 -15.33 -10.88
CA ALA A 42 9.61 -16.02 -11.80
C ALA A 42 9.10 -15.08 -12.92
N GLU A 43 8.90 -13.80 -12.58
CA GLU A 43 8.41 -12.74 -13.48
C GLU A 43 9.53 -12.08 -14.31
N GLY A 44 10.81 -12.37 -14.03
CA GLY A 44 11.94 -11.69 -14.66
C GLY A 44 12.14 -10.23 -14.22
N LEU A 45 11.61 -9.83 -13.06
CA LEU A 45 11.76 -8.46 -12.56
C LEU A 45 13.18 -8.20 -12.03
N ARG A 46 13.66 -6.97 -12.23
CA ARG A 46 14.89 -6.47 -11.62
C ARG A 46 14.74 -6.25 -10.13
N PHE A 47 13.62 -5.64 -9.75
CA PHE A 47 13.33 -5.29 -8.37
C PHE A 47 12.02 -5.95 -7.95
N PRO A 48 12.01 -6.72 -6.83
CA PRO A 48 10.78 -7.29 -6.33
C PRO A 48 9.78 -6.21 -5.96
N HIS A 49 8.51 -6.46 -6.25
CA HIS A 49 7.41 -5.60 -5.81
C HIS A 49 7.08 -5.85 -4.34
N SER A 50 6.33 -4.95 -3.71
CA SER A 50 6.09 -4.99 -2.27
C SER A 50 5.16 -6.13 -1.87
N ASN A 51 5.47 -6.74 -0.73
CA ASN A 51 4.57 -7.68 -0.06
C ASN A 51 3.71 -7.03 1.02
N PHE A 52 3.81 -5.71 1.18
CA PHE A 52 3.03 -5.00 2.18
C PHE A 52 1.57 -4.96 1.75
N GLN A 53 0.70 -5.48 2.61
CA GLN A 53 -0.73 -5.28 2.47
C GLN A 53 -1.16 -4.15 3.40
N PRO A 54 -1.85 -3.13 2.88
CA PRO A 54 -2.24 -1.95 3.64
C PRO A 54 -3.21 -2.31 4.76
N THR A 55 -3.11 -1.61 5.87
CA THR A 55 -4.03 -1.76 7.00
C THR A 55 -4.76 -0.47 7.35
N GLY A 56 -4.41 0.65 6.70
CA GLY A 56 -4.92 1.99 7.04
C GLY A 56 -4.51 2.44 8.44
N ARG A 57 -3.38 1.96 8.96
CA ARG A 57 -2.91 2.25 10.31
C ARG A 57 -1.47 2.73 10.36
N TYR A 58 -1.24 3.65 11.29
CA TYR A 58 0.07 4.17 11.65
C TYR A 58 0.31 3.97 13.14
N ALA A 59 1.54 3.63 13.52
CA ALA A 59 1.95 3.49 14.91
C ALA A 59 3.20 4.33 15.17
N LYS A 60 3.17 5.12 16.25
CA LYS A 60 4.38 5.72 16.81
C LYS A 60 5.15 4.68 17.60
N LYS A 61 6.48 4.81 17.69
CA LYS A 61 7.31 3.99 18.57
C LYS A 61 6.73 3.94 19.99
N GLY A 62 6.68 2.75 20.57
CA GLY A 62 6.11 2.51 21.90
C GLY A 62 4.60 2.29 21.92
N THR A 63 3.89 2.45 20.80
CA THR A 63 2.44 2.20 20.75
C THR A 63 2.16 0.69 20.82
N PRO A 64 1.33 0.23 21.77
CA PRO A 64 0.90 -1.17 21.80
C PRO A 64 -0.14 -1.44 20.69
N LEU A 65 0.05 -2.55 19.99
CA LEU A 65 -0.83 -3.11 18.99
C LEU A 65 -1.28 -4.50 19.44
N THR A 66 -2.56 -4.80 19.28
CA THR A 66 -3.08 -6.17 19.40
C THR A 66 -3.49 -6.64 18.01
N ILE A 67 -2.90 -7.74 17.56
CA ILE A 67 -3.09 -8.28 16.21
C ILE A 67 -3.64 -9.68 16.33
N THR A 68 -4.89 -9.86 15.91
CA THR A 68 -5.58 -11.14 15.96
C THR A 68 -5.59 -11.74 14.57
N VAL A 69 -4.95 -12.91 14.42
CA VAL A 69 -4.94 -13.69 13.17
C VAL A 69 -5.96 -14.82 13.31
N SER A 70 -6.74 -15.07 12.26
CA SER A 70 -7.71 -16.17 12.23
C SER A 70 -7.06 -17.52 12.62
N PRO A 71 -7.79 -18.42 13.29
CA PRO A 71 -7.26 -19.71 13.74
C PRO A 71 -6.63 -20.52 12.61
N SER A 72 -5.66 -21.39 12.95
CA SER A 72 -5.04 -22.35 12.03
C SER A 72 -4.16 -21.76 10.91
N ILE A 73 -3.89 -20.44 10.94
CA ILE A 73 -2.93 -19.80 10.04
C ILE A 73 -1.65 -19.42 10.80
N SER A 74 -0.50 -19.84 10.28
CA SER A 74 0.83 -19.44 10.74
C SER A 74 1.65 -18.85 9.59
N GLY A 75 2.72 -18.11 9.91
CA GLY A 75 3.61 -17.54 8.90
C GLY A 75 3.17 -16.19 8.32
N LEU A 76 2.25 -15.49 9.00
CA LEU A 76 2.02 -14.08 8.77
C LEU A 76 3.04 -13.25 9.55
N GLU A 77 3.30 -12.05 9.05
CA GLU A 77 4.10 -11.05 9.74
C GLU A 77 3.32 -9.74 9.80
N VAL A 78 3.44 -9.02 10.92
CA VAL A 78 3.17 -7.59 10.93
C VAL A 78 4.46 -6.86 10.59
N VAL A 79 4.37 -5.82 9.77
CA VAL A 79 5.49 -4.95 9.46
C VAL A 79 5.18 -3.54 9.90
N ILE A 80 6.12 -2.93 10.63
CA ILE A 80 5.99 -1.58 11.14
C ILE A 80 7.17 -0.76 10.65
N GLY A 81 6.88 0.33 9.93
CA GLY A 81 7.90 1.25 9.43
C GLY A 81 7.44 1.98 8.19
N GLN A 82 8.29 2.88 7.72
CA GLN A 82 8.06 3.63 6.50
C GLN A 82 9.37 3.82 5.76
N TYR A 83 9.39 3.52 4.45
CA TYR A 83 10.60 3.69 3.65
C TYR A 83 10.90 5.17 3.38
N GLY A 84 12.16 5.57 3.59
CA GLY A 84 12.69 6.89 3.27
C GLY A 84 12.97 7.76 4.49
N VAL A 85 13.40 9.00 4.25
CA VAL A 85 13.71 10.00 5.28
C VAL A 85 12.50 10.91 5.46
N TYR A 86 12.03 11.05 6.70
CA TYR A 86 10.94 11.97 7.07
C TYR A 86 11.36 12.72 8.32
N ALA A 87 11.41 14.05 8.28
CA ALA A 87 11.85 14.90 9.38
C ALA A 87 11.08 14.63 10.68
N ASN A 88 9.80 14.27 10.55
CA ASN A 88 8.89 14.08 11.67
C ASN A 88 8.76 12.63 12.14
N LEU A 89 9.49 11.68 11.56
CA LEU A 89 9.50 10.27 11.98
C LEU A 89 10.91 9.85 12.33
N ASN A 90 11.04 9.02 13.37
CA ASN A 90 12.31 8.35 13.69
C ASN A 90 13.52 9.30 13.74
N ASN A 91 13.33 10.52 14.26
CA ASN A 91 14.33 11.59 14.36
C ASN A 91 14.93 12.05 13.01
N GLY A 92 14.17 11.99 11.91
CA GLY A 92 14.66 12.46 10.61
C GLY A 92 15.68 11.52 9.96
N VAL A 93 15.74 10.25 10.38
CA VAL A 93 16.67 9.26 9.84
C VAL A 93 15.90 8.17 9.11
N SER A 94 16.43 7.72 7.96
CA SER A 94 15.87 6.57 7.26
C SER A 94 16.00 5.32 8.12
N THR A 95 14.87 4.70 8.44
CA THR A 95 14.80 3.37 9.06
C THR A 95 14.31 2.35 8.05
N GLN A 96 14.62 1.07 8.28
CA GLN A 96 14.02 -0.02 7.51
C GLN A 96 12.77 -0.51 8.25
N PRO A 97 11.68 -0.85 7.54
CA PRO A 97 10.52 -1.49 8.17
C PRO A 97 10.90 -2.79 8.89
N ILE A 98 10.37 -2.97 10.10
CA ILE A 98 10.68 -4.10 10.98
C ILE A 98 9.52 -5.08 10.94
N SER A 99 9.83 -6.36 10.71
CA SER A 99 8.84 -7.44 10.65
C SER A 99 8.81 -8.22 11.96
N HIS A 100 7.62 -8.60 12.41
CA HIS A 100 7.40 -9.49 13.55
C HIS A 100 6.51 -10.65 13.12
N SER A 101 6.94 -11.88 13.38
CA SER A 101 6.12 -13.07 13.16
C SER A 101 4.85 -13.04 14.00
N LEU A 102 3.74 -13.45 13.41
CA LEU A 102 2.45 -13.59 14.07
C LEU A 102 2.09 -15.07 14.22
N ASN A 103 1.59 -15.41 15.40
CA ASN A 103 0.94 -16.70 15.66
C ASN A 103 -0.56 -16.61 15.35
N ALA A 104 -1.23 -17.76 15.21
CA ALA A 104 -2.68 -17.82 15.21
C ALA A 104 -3.24 -17.25 16.52
N GLY A 105 -4.37 -16.54 16.45
CA GLY A 105 -4.96 -15.85 17.60
C GLY A 105 -4.31 -14.49 17.88
N ALA A 106 -4.34 -14.06 19.14
CA ALA A 106 -3.94 -12.72 19.55
C ALA A 106 -2.42 -12.60 19.75
N ASN A 107 -1.82 -11.58 19.15
CA ASN A 107 -0.42 -11.21 19.28
C ASN A 107 -0.34 -9.79 19.84
N ARG A 108 0.49 -9.56 20.86
CA ARG A 108 0.75 -8.22 21.41
C ARG A 108 2.12 -7.75 20.93
N ILE A 109 2.13 -6.67 20.17
CA ILE A 109 3.35 -6.08 19.60
C ILE A 109 3.44 -4.64 20.06
N VAL A 110 4.62 -4.20 20.49
CA VAL A 110 4.88 -2.77 20.75
C VAL A 110 5.65 -2.23 19.56
N ALA A 111 5.15 -1.18 18.92
CA ALA A 111 5.76 -0.60 17.74
C ALA A 111 7.23 -0.21 18.03
N PRO A 112 8.22 -0.81 17.34
CA PRO A 112 9.64 -0.58 17.64
C PRO A 112 10.16 0.76 17.09
N ILE A 113 9.48 1.28 16.07
CA ILE A 113 9.78 2.52 15.35
C ILE A 113 8.47 3.20 14.96
N ASP A 114 8.55 4.47 14.57
CA ASP A 114 7.46 5.16 13.91
C ASP A 114 7.25 4.59 12.51
N GLY A 115 6.00 4.35 12.12
CA GLY A 115 5.70 3.96 10.76
C GLY A 115 4.30 3.45 10.52
N MET A 116 4.04 3.21 9.24
CA MET A 116 2.86 2.51 8.78
C MET A 116 2.86 1.07 9.26
N VAL A 117 1.67 0.51 9.47
CA VAL A 117 1.45 -0.88 9.86
C VAL A 117 0.96 -1.65 8.64
N TYR A 118 1.61 -2.75 8.32
CA TYR A 118 1.27 -3.63 7.21
C TYR A 118 1.16 -5.07 7.67
N ILE A 119 0.46 -5.89 6.89
CA ILE A 119 0.54 -7.34 7.00
C ILE A 119 1.30 -7.89 5.80
N GLN A 120 2.13 -8.92 6.06
CA GLN A 120 2.66 -9.78 5.02
C GLN A 120 2.15 -11.20 5.23
N ASN A 121 1.66 -11.80 4.15
CA ASN A 121 1.33 -13.21 4.10
C ASN A 121 2.15 -13.85 2.97
N ARG A 122 3.32 -14.38 3.33
CA ARG A 122 4.29 -14.98 2.40
C ARG A 122 3.95 -16.42 2.00
N ARG A 123 2.80 -16.93 2.42
CA ARG A 123 2.34 -18.26 2.06
C ARG A 123 1.94 -18.25 0.57
N SER A 124 2.09 -19.40 -0.09
CA SER A 124 1.63 -19.58 -1.47
C SER A 124 0.11 -19.77 -1.58
N SER A 125 -0.56 -20.05 -0.47
CA SER A 125 -2.02 -20.19 -0.38
C SER A 125 -2.51 -19.96 1.05
N GLY A 126 -3.81 -19.79 1.20
CA GLY A 126 -4.46 -19.59 2.50
C GLY A 126 -4.41 -18.14 2.94
N ASP A 127 -5.33 -17.35 2.38
CA ASP A 127 -5.65 -16.02 2.88
C ASP A 127 -6.04 -16.08 4.36
N ALA A 128 -5.83 -14.99 5.09
CA ALA A 128 -6.09 -14.95 6.52
C ALA A 128 -6.85 -13.68 6.90
N PHE A 129 -7.87 -13.81 7.73
CA PHE A 129 -8.49 -12.64 8.34
C PHE A 129 -7.59 -12.14 9.46
N VAL A 130 -7.32 -10.84 9.46
CA VAL A 130 -6.52 -10.17 10.47
C VAL A 130 -7.29 -8.99 11.01
N GLU A 131 -7.30 -8.84 12.33
CA GLU A 131 -7.76 -7.65 13.03
C GLU A 131 -6.58 -6.98 13.73
N ILE A 132 -6.50 -5.66 13.67
CA ILE A 132 -5.43 -4.86 14.28
C ILE A 132 -6.06 -3.76 15.12
N GLU A 133 -5.81 -3.78 16.42
CA GLU A 133 -6.23 -2.77 17.39
C GLU A 133 -5.06 -1.94 17.91
N GLY A 134 -5.32 -0.66 18.23
CA GLY A 134 -4.32 0.28 18.80
C GLY A 134 -3.43 0.91 17.73
N GLY A 135 -2.91 2.13 17.94
CA GLY A 135 -2.35 2.99 16.87
C GLY A 135 -3.41 3.91 16.25
N TYR A 136 -3.03 4.69 15.24
CA TYR A 136 -3.88 5.71 14.64
C TYR A 136 -4.40 5.25 13.27
N PRO A 137 -5.71 5.45 12.97
CA PRO A 137 -6.20 5.31 11.61
C PRO A 137 -5.60 6.43 10.75
N ILE A 138 -5.50 6.20 9.44
CA ILE A 138 -5.09 7.21 8.47
C ILE A 138 -6.16 7.38 7.40
N PRO A 139 -6.29 8.55 6.75
CA PRO A 139 -7.17 8.68 5.60
C PRO A 139 -6.70 7.77 4.47
N THR A 140 -7.59 6.86 4.06
CA THR A 140 -7.31 5.85 3.04
C THR A 140 -8.39 5.91 1.96
N PHE A 141 -7.96 6.05 0.71
CA PHE A 141 -8.83 6.01 -0.47
C PHE A 141 -8.59 4.71 -1.24
N ILE A 142 -9.60 3.84 -1.28
CA ILE A 142 -9.58 2.61 -2.05
C ILE A 142 -10.38 2.84 -3.34
N LYS A 143 -9.72 2.68 -4.50
CA LYS A 143 -10.34 2.89 -5.81
C LYS A 143 -11.61 2.04 -5.97
N GLY A 144 -12.71 2.67 -6.35
CA GLY A 144 -14.02 2.05 -6.55
C GLY A 144 -14.78 1.69 -5.27
N VAL A 145 -14.22 1.99 -4.10
CA VAL A 145 -14.81 1.65 -2.79
C VAL A 145 -15.03 2.90 -1.94
N THR A 146 -13.98 3.72 -1.76
CA THR A 146 -14.07 4.94 -0.95
C THR A 146 -14.59 6.08 -1.80
N THR A 147 -15.66 6.74 -1.36
CA THR A 147 -16.12 7.96 -2.02
C THR A 147 -15.28 9.18 -1.62
N ARG A 148 -15.30 10.23 -2.43
CA ARG A 148 -14.60 11.49 -2.12
C ARG A 148 -15.07 12.12 -0.80
N ASP A 149 -16.36 12.06 -0.50
CA ASP A 149 -16.92 12.62 0.72
C ASP A 149 -16.48 11.84 1.97
N GLU A 150 -16.50 10.50 1.91
CA GLU A 150 -15.96 9.66 2.98
C GLU A 150 -14.48 9.95 3.23
N PHE A 151 -13.69 10.07 2.17
CA PHE A 151 -12.27 10.38 2.30
C PHE A 151 -12.03 11.78 2.89
N ASN A 152 -12.81 12.79 2.50
CA ASN A 152 -12.74 14.12 3.10
C ASN A 152 -13.10 14.09 4.59
N LEU A 153 -14.10 13.30 4.98
CA LEU A 153 -14.43 13.09 6.39
C LEU A 153 -13.28 12.41 7.14
N GLN A 154 -12.62 11.42 6.54
CA GLN A 154 -11.43 10.81 7.11
C GLN A 154 -10.28 11.81 7.27
N ILE A 155 -10.02 12.68 6.29
CA ILE A 155 -9.02 13.76 6.40
C ILE A 155 -9.32 14.63 7.63
N LEU A 156 -10.58 15.04 7.83
CA LEU A 156 -10.95 15.87 8.97
C LEU A 156 -10.82 15.13 10.31
N GLN A 157 -11.17 13.84 10.36
CA GLN A 157 -11.24 13.07 11.60
C GLN A 157 -9.91 12.40 12.00
N TRP A 158 -9.09 12.00 11.02
CA TRP A 158 -7.90 11.15 11.20
C TRP A 158 -6.61 11.88 10.83
N ASN A 159 -6.43 13.09 11.38
CA ASN A 159 -5.32 14.00 11.05
C ASN A 159 -4.09 13.87 11.96
N LEU A 160 -4.05 12.84 12.83
CA LEU A 160 -2.94 12.62 13.77
C LEU A 160 -1.77 11.82 13.17
N ALA A 161 -2.03 11.09 12.09
CA ALA A 161 -1.02 10.30 11.40
C ALA A 161 -0.39 11.11 10.25
N PRO A 162 0.90 10.89 9.95
CA PRO A 162 1.63 11.71 8.97
C PRO A 162 1.36 11.35 7.51
N PHE A 163 0.41 10.47 7.20
CA PHE A 163 0.17 9.97 5.85
C PHE A 163 -1.30 9.95 5.45
N ILE A 164 -1.55 10.06 4.14
CA ILE A 164 -2.71 9.48 3.49
C ILE A 164 -2.28 8.24 2.70
N GLU A 165 -3.22 7.34 2.44
CA GLU A 165 -2.98 6.11 1.68
C GLU A 165 -3.93 5.97 0.50
N LEU A 166 -3.38 5.64 -0.67
CA LEU A 166 -4.14 5.37 -1.87
C LEU A 166 -3.92 3.90 -2.28
N ILE A 167 -5.01 3.19 -2.55
CA ILE A 167 -4.98 1.76 -2.85
C ILE A 167 -5.73 1.51 -4.15
N GLY A 168 -5.03 0.91 -5.10
CA GLY A 168 -5.54 0.44 -6.38
C GLY A 168 -5.45 -1.08 -6.50
N GLU A 169 -5.50 -1.55 -7.74
CA GLU A 169 -5.35 -2.96 -8.06
C GLU A 169 -3.88 -3.41 -8.04
N TYR A 170 -2.99 -2.55 -8.54
CA TYR A 170 -1.55 -2.77 -8.58
C TYR A 170 -0.79 -1.78 -7.70
N ILE A 171 -1.44 -0.71 -7.26
CA ILE A 171 -0.81 0.40 -6.55
C ILE A 171 -1.14 0.37 -5.06
N HIS A 172 -0.12 0.61 -4.26
CA HIS A 172 -0.24 0.98 -2.85
C HIS A 172 0.67 2.17 -2.60
N ALA A 173 0.10 3.34 -2.28
CA ALA A 173 0.88 4.56 -2.18
C ALA A 173 0.63 5.27 -0.84
N ASN A 174 1.71 5.76 -0.22
CA ASN A 174 1.61 6.65 0.92
C ASN A 174 2.18 8.02 0.57
N PHE A 175 1.36 9.04 0.77
CA PHE A 175 1.74 10.44 0.62
C PHE A 175 1.72 11.13 1.98
N GLN A 176 2.64 12.06 2.20
CA GLN A 176 2.64 12.81 3.46
C GLN A 176 1.37 13.64 3.59
N TYR A 177 0.64 13.44 4.68
CA TYR A 177 -0.66 14.05 4.93
C TYR A 177 -0.60 15.57 4.74
N ALA A 178 0.39 16.23 5.36
CA ALA A 178 0.52 17.68 5.37
C ALA A 178 0.65 18.28 3.96
N LYS A 179 1.41 17.62 3.07
CA LYS A 179 1.56 18.09 1.68
C LYS A 179 0.40 17.64 0.80
N ALA A 180 -0.01 16.38 0.91
CA ALA A 180 -1.05 15.80 0.06
C ALA A 180 -2.40 16.50 0.22
N VAL A 181 -2.79 16.85 1.44
CA VAL A 181 -4.04 17.56 1.70
C VAL A 181 -4.01 18.96 1.08
N ILE A 182 -2.89 19.69 1.20
CA ILE A 182 -2.72 21.00 0.55
C ILE A 182 -2.87 20.86 -0.97
N ASP A 183 -2.20 19.88 -1.57
CA ASP A 183 -2.24 19.66 -3.01
C ASP A 183 -3.65 19.30 -3.51
N LEU A 184 -4.36 18.44 -2.78
CA LEU A 184 -5.72 18.03 -3.13
C LEU A 184 -6.76 19.14 -2.96
N ILE A 185 -6.50 20.14 -2.10
CA ILE A 185 -7.32 21.35 -1.96
C ILE A 185 -7.02 22.32 -3.10
N ALA A 186 -5.73 22.56 -3.37
CA ALA A 186 -5.30 23.48 -4.42
C ALA A 186 -5.71 22.99 -5.81
N GLN A 187 -5.69 21.67 -6.03
CA GLN A 187 -6.05 21.02 -7.28
C GLN A 187 -7.01 19.86 -7.02
N PRO A 188 -8.34 20.12 -7.04
CA PRO A 188 -9.35 19.09 -6.91
C PRO A 188 -9.12 17.96 -7.91
N THR A 189 -8.81 16.77 -7.38
CA THR A 189 -8.43 15.60 -8.16
C THR A 189 -9.46 14.50 -7.98
N ASN A 190 -9.88 13.87 -9.09
CA ASN A 190 -10.65 12.64 -9.05
C ASN A 190 -9.70 11.49 -8.66
N LEU A 191 -9.76 11.07 -7.40
CA LEU A 191 -8.85 10.06 -6.86
C LEU A 191 -9.05 8.67 -7.49
N ASP A 192 -10.28 8.30 -7.88
CA ASP A 192 -10.53 7.05 -8.60
C ASP A 192 -9.79 7.03 -9.94
N ARG A 193 -9.97 8.09 -10.74
CA ARG A 193 -9.25 8.22 -12.01
C ARG A 193 -7.74 8.30 -11.77
N ARG A 194 -7.31 8.98 -10.71
CA ARG A 194 -5.88 9.12 -10.40
C ARG A 194 -5.21 7.79 -10.12
N ILE A 195 -5.83 6.96 -9.27
CA ILE A 195 -5.34 5.62 -8.96
C ILE A 195 -5.48 4.72 -10.18
N ALA A 196 -6.55 4.85 -10.97
CA ALA A 196 -6.70 4.11 -12.23
C ALA A 196 -5.56 4.40 -13.20
N MET A 197 -5.16 5.66 -13.35
CA MET A 197 -4.00 6.05 -14.17
C MET A 197 -2.72 5.37 -13.67
N MET A 198 -2.46 5.35 -12.36
CA MET A 198 -1.29 4.67 -11.81
C MET A 198 -1.33 3.15 -12.02
N ASP A 199 -2.50 2.53 -11.83
CA ASP A 199 -2.72 1.10 -12.10
C ASP A 199 -2.51 0.77 -13.59
N GLU A 200 -2.99 1.62 -14.50
CA GLU A 200 -2.84 1.49 -15.94
C GLU A 200 -1.37 1.46 -16.34
N VAL A 201 -0.51 2.27 -15.72
CA VAL A 201 0.95 2.20 -15.96
C VAL A 201 1.47 0.80 -15.70
N VAL A 202 1.18 0.25 -14.51
CA VAL A 202 1.68 -1.07 -14.13
C VAL A 202 1.06 -2.15 -15.02
N ALA A 203 -0.23 -2.05 -15.36
CA ALA A 203 -0.92 -2.97 -16.25
C ALA A 203 -0.35 -2.96 -17.68
N TYR A 204 -0.07 -1.79 -18.24
CA TYR A 204 0.55 -1.66 -19.55
C TYR A 204 2.00 -2.13 -19.55
N THR A 205 2.76 -1.88 -18.48
CA THR A 205 4.10 -2.46 -18.33
C THR A 205 4.03 -3.99 -18.23
N ASN A 206 3.12 -4.55 -17.44
CA ASN A 206 2.88 -6.00 -17.40
C ASN A 206 2.63 -6.56 -18.81
N ALA A 207 1.70 -5.96 -19.55
CA ALA A 207 1.38 -6.39 -20.91
C ALA A 207 2.59 -6.29 -21.87
N HIS A 208 3.38 -5.22 -21.77
CA HIS A 208 4.60 -5.04 -22.56
C HIS A 208 5.63 -6.15 -22.32
N PHE A 209 5.74 -6.62 -21.07
CA PHE A 209 6.63 -7.72 -20.68
C PHE A 209 5.98 -9.11 -20.81
N GLY A 210 4.77 -9.21 -21.38
CA GLY A 210 4.07 -10.47 -21.56
C GLY A 210 3.54 -11.10 -20.26
N LEU A 211 3.41 -10.31 -19.19
CA LEU A 211 2.95 -10.75 -17.88
C LEU A 211 1.44 -10.53 -17.71
N SER A 212 0.76 -11.51 -17.12
CA SER A 212 -0.68 -11.45 -16.81
C SER A 212 -1.01 -12.23 -15.55
N ARG A 213 -1.92 -11.71 -14.72
CA ARG A 213 -2.41 -12.44 -13.53
C ARG A 213 -3.16 -13.72 -13.85
N TYR A 214 -3.67 -13.85 -15.09
CA TYR A 214 -4.45 -15.00 -15.55
C TYR A 214 -3.58 -16.04 -16.27
N ALA A 215 -2.34 -15.70 -16.58
CA ALA A 215 -1.39 -16.64 -17.17
C ALA A 215 -0.79 -17.54 -16.09
N LEU A 216 -0.18 -18.64 -16.55
CA LEU A 216 0.56 -19.60 -15.74
C LEU A 216 2.07 -19.47 -15.99
N ASP A 217 2.86 -20.11 -15.14
CA ASP A 217 4.32 -20.23 -15.27
C ASP A 217 5.04 -18.88 -15.46
N CYS A 218 5.95 -18.78 -16.43
CA CYS A 218 6.78 -17.60 -16.65
C CYS A 218 6.03 -16.35 -17.13
N ALA A 219 4.77 -16.49 -17.54
CA ALA A 219 3.90 -15.36 -17.92
C ALA A 219 3.01 -14.89 -16.76
N HIS A 220 3.01 -15.59 -15.62
CA HIS A 220 2.17 -15.24 -14.48
C HIS A 220 2.66 -13.96 -13.79
N LYS A 221 1.75 -13.00 -13.58
CA LYS A 221 2.01 -11.82 -12.73
C LYS A 221 1.44 -12.00 -11.34
N SER A 222 2.30 -12.00 -10.31
CA SER A 222 1.86 -11.99 -8.92
C SER A 222 1.16 -10.69 -8.54
N SER A 223 0.31 -10.76 -7.52
CA SER A 223 -0.47 -9.64 -6.98
C SER A 223 0.31 -8.75 -6.00
N HIS A 224 1.65 -8.80 -6.00
CA HIS A 224 2.48 -7.88 -5.21
C HIS A 224 2.32 -6.44 -5.70
N TYR A 225 2.13 -5.51 -4.77
CA TYR A 225 1.89 -4.10 -5.09
C TYR A 225 3.16 -3.40 -5.57
N MET A 226 2.99 -2.53 -6.57
CA MET A 226 3.90 -1.42 -6.77
C MET A 226 3.71 -0.41 -5.64
N TYR A 227 4.63 -0.43 -4.66
CA TYR A 227 4.54 0.45 -3.50
C TYR A 227 5.21 1.80 -3.76
N ILE A 228 4.51 2.90 -3.48
CA ILE A 228 5.00 4.26 -3.66
C ILE A 228 5.23 4.91 -2.29
N ALA A 229 6.48 5.28 -2.03
CA ALA A 229 6.86 6.09 -0.86
C ALA A 229 7.05 7.56 -1.25
N ASN A 230 6.67 8.47 -0.33
CA ASN A 230 6.78 9.92 -0.53
C ASN A 230 7.59 10.60 0.62
N PRO A 231 8.89 10.29 0.75
CA PRO A 231 9.76 10.90 1.75
C PRO A 231 10.04 12.38 1.47
N ASP A 232 10.67 13.05 2.42
CA ASP A 232 11.10 14.44 2.24
C ASP A 232 12.15 14.56 1.14
N GLU A 233 13.10 13.63 1.15
CA GLU A 233 14.25 13.59 0.24
C GLU A 233 14.48 12.18 -0.33
N GLY A 234 15.20 12.13 -1.45
CA GLY A 234 15.49 10.90 -2.17
C GLY A 234 16.57 11.12 -3.24
N ALA A 235 16.95 10.05 -3.92
CA ALA A 235 17.85 10.13 -5.06
C ALA A 235 17.12 10.66 -6.30
N GLY A 236 17.83 11.46 -7.13
CA GLY A 236 17.32 11.95 -8.41
C GLY A 236 16.04 12.78 -8.29
N TYR A 237 15.22 12.77 -9.34
CA TYR A 237 13.87 13.34 -9.30
C TYR A 237 12.88 12.40 -8.59
N ALA A 238 12.98 11.12 -8.91
CA ALA A 238 12.32 9.97 -8.31
C ALA A 238 13.31 8.79 -8.35
N SER A 239 12.99 7.66 -7.72
CA SER A 239 13.86 6.47 -7.75
C SER A 239 13.12 5.15 -7.55
N ALA A 240 13.68 4.08 -8.11
CA ALA A 240 13.21 2.71 -7.95
C ALA A 240 14.25 1.82 -7.27
N THR A 241 13.78 0.96 -6.36
CA THR A 241 14.61 -0.08 -5.76
C THR A 241 13.75 -1.28 -5.36
N SER A 242 14.35 -2.29 -4.74
CA SER A 242 13.59 -3.43 -4.22
C SER A 242 12.46 -2.94 -3.30
N TYR A 243 11.25 -3.44 -3.57
CA TYR A 243 10.01 -3.25 -2.84
C TYR A 243 9.33 -1.89 -2.99
N ARG A 244 9.92 -0.91 -3.69
CA ARG A 244 9.30 0.42 -3.79
C ARG A 244 9.80 1.26 -4.95
N ILE A 245 8.96 2.20 -5.36
CA ILE A 245 9.36 3.43 -6.02
C ILE A 245 9.16 4.62 -5.07
N THR A 246 9.95 5.66 -5.26
CA THR A 246 10.02 6.81 -4.35
C THR A 246 9.84 8.09 -5.14
N PHE A 247 8.88 8.91 -4.70
CA PHE A 247 8.58 10.22 -5.25
C PHE A 247 8.66 11.24 -4.14
N GLN A 248 9.82 11.85 -3.94
CA GLN A 248 10.09 12.72 -2.79
C GLN A 248 9.43 14.10 -2.88
N ILE A 249 9.27 14.75 -1.73
CA ILE A 249 8.71 16.11 -1.61
C ILE A 249 9.67 17.16 -2.19
N SER A 250 10.98 17.04 -1.91
CA SER A 250 11.99 18.05 -2.26
C SER A 250 12.12 18.34 -3.75
N THR A 251 11.71 17.41 -4.61
CA THR A 251 11.74 17.55 -6.08
C THR A 251 10.38 17.91 -6.68
N GLY A 252 9.32 17.93 -5.86
CA GLY A 252 7.93 18.07 -6.31
C GLY A 252 7.35 16.80 -6.96
N ALA A 253 8.11 15.71 -7.05
CA ALA A 253 7.69 14.49 -7.74
C ALA A 253 6.43 13.86 -7.14
N GLY A 254 6.30 13.88 -5.81
CA GLY A 254 5.08 13.43 -5.12
C GLY A 254 3.83 14.21 -5.52
N THR A 255 3.93 15.53 -5.63
CA THR A 255 2.82 16.40 -6.09
C THR A 255 2.48 16.11 -7.55
N THR A 256 3.50 15.97 -8.42
CA THR A 256 3.29 15.63 -9.83
C THR A 256 2.49 14.35 -9.99
N ILE A 257 2.80 13.31 -9.22
CA ILE A 257 2.08 12.03 -9.29
C ILE A 257 0.78 11.99 -8.50
N LEU A 258 0.52 12.93 -7.58
CA LEU A 258 -0.75 12.99 -6.85
C LEU A 258 -1.82 13.82 -7.59
N VAL A 259 -1.44 15.00 -8.09
CA VAL A 259 -2.40 15.97 -8.66
C VAL A 259 -1.99 16.53 -10.03
N GLY A 260 -0.75 16.32 -10.49
CA GLY A 260 -0.25 16.86 -11.76
C GLY A 260 -0.97 16.34 -13.01
N SER A 261 -0.65 16.89 -14.19
CA SER A 261 -1.27 16.50 -15.46
C SER A 261 -1.09 15.00 -15.77
N GLU A 262 -2.15 14.28 -16.11
CA GLU A 262 -2.06 12.85 -16.48
C GLU A 262 -1.23 12.60 -17.74
N ASN A 263 -1.12 13.59 -18.63
CA ASN A 263 -0.29 13.50 -19.85
C ASN A 263 1.20 13.73 -19.58
N ASP A 264 1.58 14.05 -18.34
CA ASP A 264 2.96 14.34 -17.94
C ASP A 264 3.35 13.53 -16.71
N GLN A 265 3.38 12.21 -16.87
CA GLN A 265 3.68 11.26 -15.80
C GLN A 265 4.91 10.39 -16.14
N PHE A 266 5.83 10.91 -16.96
CA PHE A 266 7.04 10.18 -17.37
C PHE A 266 7.82 9.64 -16.16
N GLY A 267 7.93 10.41 -15.07
CA GLY A 267 8.58 9.95 -13.84
C GLY A 267 7.96 8.66 -13.29
N LEU A 268 6.63 8.54 -13.25
CA LEU A 268 5.96 7.31 -12.82
C LEU A 268 6.29 6.14 -13.74
N TYR A 269 6.19 6.35 -15.05
CA TYR A 269 6.44 5.28 -16.03
C TYR A 269 7.90 4.84 -16.01
N HIS A 270 8.83 5.78 -15.81
CA HIS A 270 10.26 5.55 -15.72
C HIS A 270 10.62 4.71 -14.48
N GLU A 271 10.14 5.09 -13.29
CA GLU A 271 10.45 4.34 -12.07
C GLU A 271 9.78 2.97 -12.06
N VAL A 272 8.55 2.85 -12.59
CA VAL A 272 7.94 1.53 -12.81
C VAL A 272 8.80 0.72 -13.77
N GLY A 273 9.24 1.28 -14.90
CA GLY A 273 10.10 0.61 -15.87
C GLY A 273 11.39 0.05 -15.26
N HIS A 274 12.04 0.79 -14.35
CA HIS A 274 13.22 0.30 -13.63
C HIS A 274 12.98 -1.00 -12.85
N THR A 275 11.77 -1.29 -12.38
CA THR A 275 11.50 -2.56 -11.67
C THR A 275 11.41 -3.76 -12.63
N TYR A 276 11.07 -3.53 -13.90
CA TYR A 276 10.91 -4.56 -14.94
C TYR A 276 12.16 -4.77 -15.81
N GLN A 277 13.17 -3.89 -15.73
CA GLN A 277 14.40 -3.98 -16.53
C GLN A 277 15.21 -5.27 -16.25
N MET A 278 14.84 -6.36 -16.91
CA MET A 278 15.52 -7.67 -16.88
C MET A 278 17.04 -7.53 -16.94
N ASN A 279 17.75 -8.22 -16.05
CA ASN A 279 19.22 -8.15 -15.99
C ASN A 279 19.85 -8.73 -17.27
N GLU A 280 19.18 -9.68 -17.90
CA GLU A 280 19.59 -10.37 -19.13
C GLU A 280 19.75 -9.41 -20.31
N ASN A 281 18.99 -8.30 -20.31
CA ASN A 281 18.99 -7.30 -21.39
C ASN A 281 19.53 -5.93 -20.94
N ARG A 282 20.22 -5.88 -19.80
CA ARG A 282 20.77 -4.64 -19.22
C ARG A 282 22.29 -4.70 -19.10
N TRP A 283 22.99 -4.52 -20.23
CA TRP A 283 24.43 -4.37 -20.24
C TRP A 283 24.87 -2.95 -19.83
N SER A 284 26.18 -2.78 -19.63
CA SER A 284 26.77 -1.50 -19.24
C SER A 284 26.34 -0.37 -20.19
N GLY A 285 25.82 0.72 -19.62
CA GLY A 285 25.31 1.88 -20.37
C GLY A 285 23.78 1.95 -20.51
N LEU A 286 23.03 0.90 -20.15
CA LEU A 286 21.56 0.86 -20.20
C LEU A 286 20.90 0.96 -18.82
N GLY A 287 21.47 1.83 -17.97
CA GLY A 287 21.19 1.95 -16.53
C GLY A 287 19.75 2.30 -16.17
#